data_AF-A0A2G9G911-F1
#
_entry.id   AF-A0A2G9G911-F1
#
_cell.length_a   1.000
_cell.length_b   1.000
_cell.length_c   1.000
_cell.angle_alpha   90.00
_cell.angle_beta   90.00
_cell.angle_gamma   90.00
#
_symmetry.space_group_name_H-M   'P 1'
#
loop_
_entity.id
_entity.type
_entity.pdbx_description
1 polymer ?
#
loop_
_entity_poly.entity_id
_entity_poly.type
_entity_poly.pdbx_seq_one_letter_code
_entity_poly.pdbx_strand_id
1 'polypeptide(L)'
;MSRDFGYYWLRILVFIAVSICVGSVFHDVGSGYHAILARGACGGFISGFMTFMTIGGFPSFIEEMKVFYKERLNGHYGVAVFILSNFISSFPFLVIISFSSASITYFMVKYHPGFSHFMYAVLDLLLSIAVVESCMMVVAAVVPNFLMGVIIGAGFIGIMMATAGFFRLLPELPKIIWKYPVSYINYMAWALQGAYKNDMIGIEFETSQPGQPKLKGEVVLTSLLGISLDHSKWWDLAVVAAILIAYRFLFFSILKFKERALPIFHKYYTKRTLHHLKQRPSFRKTPPLPSFRKTTPFPSKRHVIHSLSSQEGLNSPLQ
;
A
#
# COMPACT_ATOMS: atom_id res chain seq x y z
N MET A 1 -4.55 -18.96 -3.06
CA MET A 1 -3.44 -18.20 -2.46
C MET A 1 -2.25 -19.06 -2.02
N SER A 2 -2.42 -20.20 -1.32
CA SER A 2 -1.26 -20.99 -0.83
C SER A 2 -0.36 -21.64 -1.90
N ARG A 3 -0.82 -21.70 -3.16
CA ARG A 3 -0.11 -22.36 -4.28
C ARG A 3 0.97 -21.47 -4.91
N ASP A 4 0.93 -20.16 -4.67
CA ASP A 4 1.95 -19.22 -5.14
C ASP A 4 3.12 -19.22 -4.16
N PHE A 5 3.97 -20.25 -4.29
CA PHE A 5 5.09 -20.50 -3.39
C PHE A 5 6.00 -19.26 -3.25
N GLY A 6 6.32 -18.64 -4.38
CA GLY A 6 7.19 -17.47 -4.44
C GLY A 6 6.61 -16.21 -3.78
N TYR A 7 5.30 -16.16 -3.50
CA TYR A 7 4.70 -14.95 -2.92
C TYR A 7 4.64 -15.02 -1.39
N TYR A 8 3.99 -16.04 -0.84
CA TYR A 8 3.80 -16.13 0.60
C TYR A 8 5.03 -16.70 1.32
N TRP A 9 5.62 -17.79 0.80
CA TRP A 9 6.72 -18.47 1.48
C TRP A 9 8.04 -17.73 1.35
N LEU A 10 8.35 -17.20 0.16
CA LEU A 10 9.55 -16.39 -0.04
C LEU A 10 9.50 -15.14 0.85
N ARG A 11 8.33 -14.50 0.96
CA ARG A 11 8.17 -13.32 1.82
C ARG A 11 8.37 -13.67 3.29
N ILE A 12 7.83 -14.78 3.78
CA ILE A 12 8.12 -15.27 5.14
C ILE A 12 9.63 -15.47 5.33
N LEU A 13 10.30 -16.15 4.39
CA LEU A 13 11.73 -16.41 4.47
C LEU A 13 12.56 -15.13 4.49
N VAL A 14 12.26 -14.17 3.62
CA VAL A 14 12.95 -12.87 3.57
C VAL A 14 12.74 -12.09 4.85
N PHE A 15 11.52 -12.05 5.39
CA PHE A 15 11.25 -11.38 6.67
C PHE A 15 12.00 -12.03 7.84
N ILE A 16 12.07 -13.36 7.89
CA ILE A 16 12.88 -14.08 8.89
C ILE A 16 14.36 -13.75 8.71
N ALA A 17 14.90 -13.80 7.49
CA ALA A 17 16.30 -13.50 7.21
C ALA A 17 16.67 -12.07 7.64
N VAL A 18 15.83 -11.08 7.27
CA VAL A 18 16.03 -9.69 7.69
C VAL A 18 15.90 -9.55 9.21
N SER A 19 14.98 -10.27 9.85
CA SER A 19 14.85 -10.26 11.32
C SER A 19 16.11 -10.77 12.01
N ILE A 20 16.72 -11.84 11.49
CA ILE A 20 17.99 -12.37 12.00
C ILE A 20 19.11 -11.35 11.80
N CYS A 21 19.21 -10.74 10.61
CA CYS A 21 20.21 -9.70 10.35
C CYS A 21 20.06 -8.52 11.31
N VAL A 22 18.86 -7.96 11.45
CA VAL A 22 18.59 -6.82 12.35
C VAL A 22 18.83 -7.23 13.80
N GLY A 23 18.31 -8.38 14.23
CA GLY A 23 18.51 -8.90 15.57
C GLY A 23 19.99 -9.12 15.90
N SER A 24 20.81 -9.53 14.92
CA SER A 24 22.25 -9.69 15.09
C SER A 24 22.99 -8.35 15.18
N VAL A 25 22.60 -7.35 14.38
CA VAL A 25 23.20 -6.01 14.41
C VAL A 25 22.91 -5.30 15.73
N PHE A 26 21.70 -5.50 16.26
CA PHE A 26 21.26 -4.93 17.53
C PHE A 26 21.24 -5.98 18.66
N HIS A 27 22.14 -6.94 18.64
CA HIS A 27 22.15 -8.00 19.64
C HIS A 27 22.52 -7.45 21.03
N ASP A 28 21.70 -7.75 22.03
CA ASP A 28 21.94 -7.42 23.45
C ASP A 28 22.30 -5.95 23.71
N VAL A 29 21.40 -5.04 23.31
CA VAL A 29 21.64 -3.59 23.37
C VAL A 29 21.85 -3.07 24.81
N GLY A 30 21.35 -3.80 25.81
CA GLY A 30 21.47 -3.43 27.23
C GLY A 30 20.65 -2.17 27.60
N SER A 31 21.08 -1.49 28.66
CA SER A 31 20.42 -0.31 29.25
C SER A 31 21.37 0.87 29.48
N GLY A 32 22.54 0.88 28.82
CA GLY A 32 23.48 2.01 28.88
C GLY A 32 22.93 3.27 28.18
N TYR A 33 23.63 4.41 28.30
CA TYR A 33 23.21 5.65 27.61
C TYR A 33 23.10 5.48 26.09
N HIS A 34 24.07 4.79 25.46
CA HIS A 34 24.04 4.48 24.03
C HIS A 34 22.93 3.48 23.64
N ALA A 35 22.42 2.70 24.60
CA ALA A 35 21.36 1.74 24.38
C ALA A 35 20.04 2.42 23.99
N ILE A 36 19.80 3.64 24.49
CA ILE A 36 18.60 4.43 24.17
C ILE A 36 18.49 4.64 22.66
N LEU A 37 19.57 5.15 22.04
CA LEU A 37 19.58 5.44 20.62
C LEU A 37 19.55 4.16 19.78
N ALA A 38 20.26 3.11 20.20
CA ALA A 38 20.28 1.83 19.50
C ALA A 38 18.89 1.14 19.53
N ARG A 39 18.18 1.15 20.67
CA ARG A 39 16.79 0.68 20.78
C ARG A 39 15.86 1.49 19.89
N GLY A 40 16.02 2.82 19.90
CA GLY A 40 15.29 3.73 19.03
C GLY A 40 15.50 3.45 17.55
N ALA A 41 16.75 3.21 17.14
CA ALA A 41 17.14 2.87 15.77
C ALA A 41 16.58 1.52 15.32
N CYS A 42 16.64 0.50 16.17
CA CYS A 42 16.03 -0.80 15.88
C CYS A 42 14.50 -0.67 15.71
N GLY A 43 13.83 0.08 16.60
CA GLY A 43 12.39 0.34 16.49
C GLY A 43 12.05 1.09 15.19
N GLY A 44 12.83 2.11 14.83
CA GLY A 44 12.66 2.85 13.57
C GLY A 44 12.86 1.96 12.33
N PHE A 45 13.83 1.04 12.38
CA PHE A 45 14.05 0.07 11.31
C PHE A 45 12.86 -0.88 11.16
N ILE A 46 12.32 -1.40 12.26
CA ILE A 46 11.17 -2.32 12.25
C ILE A 46 9.91 -1.59 11.77
N SER A 47 9.52 -0.48 12.41
CA SER A 47 8.29 0.24 12.06
C SER A 47 8.37 0.89 10.66
N GLY A 48 9.56 1.26 10.20
CA GLY A 48 9.79 1.91 8.90
C GLY A 48 10.22 0.96 7.79
N PHE A 49 11.50 0.55 7.81
CA PHE A 49 12.10 -0.20 6.70
C PHE A 49 11.52 -1.60 6.53
N MET A 50 11.31 -2.32 7.63
CA MET A 50 10.77 -3.67 7.57
C MET A 50 9.32 -3.70 7.08
N THR A 51 8.50 -2.73 7.50
CA THR A 51 7.14 -2.59 6.96
C THR A 51 7.16 -2.13 5.51
N PHE A 52 8.08 -1.25 5.10
CA PHE A 52 8.28 -0.82 3.72
C PHE A 52 8.55 -2.00 2.76
N MET A 53 9.29 -3.02 3.17
CA MET A 53 9.53 -4.22 2.35
C MET A 53 8.26 -4.97 1.94
N THR A 54 7.14 -4.74 2.64
CA THR A 54 5.81 -5.29 2.29
C THR A 54 5.35 -4.87 0.89
N ILE A 55 5.93 -3.82 0.29
CA ILE A 55 5.69 -3.46 -1.12
C ILE A 55 5.97 -4.62 -2.07
N GLY A 56 6.85 -5.57 -1.72
CA GLY A 56 7.05 -6.81 -2.47
C GLY A 56 5.77 -7.64 -2.67
N GLY A 57 4.73 -7.37 -1.86
CA GLY A 57 3.37 -7.89 -1.99
C GLY A 57 2.60 -7.43 -3.25
N PHE A 58 3.01 -6.29 -3.81
CA PHE A 58 2.23 -5.57 -4.82
C PHE A 58 1.99 -6.31 -6.16
N PRO A 59 2.96 -7.04 -6.75
CA PRO A 59 2.75 -7.73 -8.03
C PRO A 59 1.59 -8.74 -7.97
N SER A 60 1.51 -9.55 -6.91
CA SER A 60 0.44 -10.54 -6.73
C SER A 60 -0.92 -9.86 -6.62
N PHE A 61 -0.99 -8.74 -5.92
CA PHE A 61 -2.24 -8.01 -5.80
C PHE A 61 -2.74 -7.46 -7.15
N ILE A 62 -1.84 -7.02 -8.03
CA ILE A 62 -2.20 -6.60 -9.40
C ILE A 62 -2.76 -7.78 -10.21
N GLU A 63 -2.22 -8.99 -10.02
CA GLU A 63 -2.74 -10.19 -10.67
C GLU A 63 -4.14 -10.56 -10.16
N GLU A 64 -4.35 -10.52 -8.84
CA GLU A 64 -5.67 -10.73 -8.23
C GLU A 64 -6.68 -9.70 -8.73
N MET A 65 -6.28 -8.43 -8.87
CA MET A 65 -7.15 -7.40 -9.41
C MET A 65 -7.59 -7.68 -10.84
N LYS A 66 -6.70 -8.20 -11.70
CA LYS A 66 -7.06 -8.57 -13.08
C LYS A 66 -8.11 -9.69 -13.11
N VAL A 67 -7.99 -10.68 -12.24
CA VAL A 67 -8.97 -11.77 -12.11
C VAL A 67 -10.29 -11.22 -11.57
N PHE A 68 -10.24 -10.41 -10.51
CA PHE A 68 -11.41 -9.74 -9.93
C PHE A 68 -12.23 -9.00 -10.96
N TYR A 69 -11.61 -8.16 -11.80
CA TYR A 69 -12.35 -7.41 -12.81
C TYR A 69 -13.09 -8.33 -13.81
N LYS A 70 -12.50 -9.48 -14.17
CA LYS A 70 -13.13 -10.46 -15.07
C LYS A 70 -14.33 -11.15 -14.41
N GLU A 71 -14.15 -11.67 -13.20
CA GLU A 71 -15.20 -12.38 -12.47
C GLU A 71 -16.36 -11.46 -12.06
N ARG A 72 -16.03 -10.20 -11.75
CA ARG A 72 -17.02 -9.16 -11.43
C ARG A 72 -17.90 -8.80 -12.63
N LEU A 73 -17.32 -8.71 -13.84
CA LEU A 73 -18.08 -8.48 -15.07
C LEU A 73 -19.07 -9.61 -15.36
N ASN A 74 -18.74 -10.84 -14.96
CA ASN A 74 -19.62 -12.00 -15.07
C ASN A 74 -20.61 -12.14 -13.90
N GLY A 75 -20.58 -11.22 -12.92
CA GLY A 75 -21.53 -11.19 -11.81
C GLY A 75 -21.28 -12.18 -10.67
N HIS A 76 -20.09 -12.78 -10.57
CA HIS A 76 -19.83 -13.87 -9.60
C HIS A 76 -19.87 -13.41 -8.13
N TYR A 77 -19.31 -12.24 -7.80
CA TYR A 77 -19.30 -11.70 -6.44
C TYR A 77 -19.14 -10.17 -6.42
N GLY A 78 -19.33 -9.57 -5.25
CA GLY A 78 -19.25 -8.12 -5.03
C GLY A 78 -17.90 -7.65 -4.48
N VAL A 79 -17.69 -6.33 -4.55
CA VAL A 79 -16.47 -5.64 -4.05
C VAL A 79 -16.22 -5.93 -2.56
N ALA A 80 -17.26 -5.95 -1.72
CA ALA A 80 -17.10 -6.19 -0.28
C ALA A 80 -16.60 -7.61 0.01
N VAL A 81 -17.16 -8.60 -0.70
CA VAL A 81 -16.75 -10.02 -0.58
C VAL A 81 -15.30 -10.19 -1.01
N PHE A 82 -14.89 -9.53 -2.10
CA PHE A 82 -13.49 -9.53 -2.55
C PHE A 82 -12.52 -9.04 -1.46
N ILE A 83 -12.80 -7.87 -0.88
CA ILE A 83 -11.94 -7.24 0.13
C ILE A 83 -11.84 -8.11 1.38
N LEU A 84 -12.98 -8.63 1.84
CA LEU A 84 -13.04 -9.44 3.04
C LEU A 84 -12.32 -10.78 2.84
N SER A 85 -12.56 -11.46 1.72
CA SER A 85 -11.89 -12.72 1.39
C SER A 85 -10.38 -12.55 1.20
N ASN A 86 -9.94 -11.46 0.56
CA ASN A 86 -8.52 -11.14 0.43
C ASN A 86 -7.85 -10.92 1.80
N PHE A 87 -8.51 -10.20 2.71
CA PHE A 87 -7.98 -9.97 4.05
C PHE A 87 -7.92 -11.27 4.87
N ILE A 88 -9.01 -12.05 4.91
CA ILE A 88 -9.06 -13.31 5.65
C ILE A 88 -8.06 -14.32 5.10
N SER A 89 -7.88 -14.38 3.78
CA SER A 89 -6.95 -15.33 3.17
C SER A 89 -5.47 -14.94 3.33
N SER A 90 -5.15 -13.65 3.49
CA SER A 90 -3.78 -13.18 3.76
C SER A 90 -3.43 -13.19 5.24
N PHE A 91 -4.41 -13.06 6.13
CA PHE A 91 -4.23 -12.93 7.57
C PHE A 91 -3.32 -14.00 8.22
N PRO A 92 -3.46 -15.32 7.94
CA PRO A 92 -2.59 -16.34 8.54
C PRO A 92 -1.11 -16.14 8.19
N PHE A 93 -0.81 -15.69 6.97
CA PHE A 93 0.56 -15.43 6.54
C PHE A 93 1.11 -14.17 7.21
N LEU A 94 0.28 -13.14 7.38
CA LEU A 94 0.67 -11.94 8.12
C LEU A 94 1.00 -12.25 9.58
N VAL A 95 0.20 -13.12 10.22
CA VAL A 95 0.46 -13.59 11.59
C VAL A 95 1.80 -14.33 11.67
N ILE A 96 2.09 -15.24 10.72
CA ILE A 96 3.37 -15.96 10.71
C ILE A 96 4.54 -15.00 10.52
N ILE A 97 4.42 -14.05 9.59
CA ILE A 97 5.46 -13.04 9.32
C ILE A 97 5.70 -12.20 10.57
N SER A 98 4.64 -11.61 11.15
CA SER A 98 4.79 -10.70 12.28
C SER A 98 5.25 -11.43 13.53
N PHE A 99 4.71 -12.62 13.82
CA PHE A 99 5.07 -13.39 15.00
C PHE A 99 6.52 -13.88 14.94
N SER A 100 6.95 -14.46 13.82
CA SER A 100 8.34 -14.91 13.66
C SER A 100 9.33 -13.75 13.71
N SER A 101 9.03 -12.66 13.01
CA SER A 101 9.88 -11.47 12.94
C SER A 101 10.01 -10.76 14.28
N ALA A 102 8.89 -10.53 14.95
CA ALA A 102 8.87 -9.93 16.28
C ALA A 102 9.56 -10.85 17.28
N SER A 103 9.34 -12.17 17.25
CA SER A 103 10.04 -13.10 18.15
C SER A 103 11.56 -12.99 18.03
N ILE A 104 12.09 -13.06 16.80
CA ILE A 104 13.53 -13.00 16.55
C ILE A 104 14.10 -11.66 17.03
N THR A 105 13.54 -10.55 16.55
CA THR A 105 14.05 -9.21 16.88
C THR A 105 13.90 -8.90 18.37
N TYR A 106 12.75 -9.20 18.97
CA TYR A 106 12.46 -8.87 20.36
C TYR A 106 13.37 -9.59 21.36
N PHE A 107 13.61 -10.88 21.14
CA PHE A 107 14.48 -11.65 22.02
C PHE A 107 15.97 -11.38 21.78
N MET A 108 16.42 -11.18 20.54
CA MET A 108 17.83 -10.87 20.25
C MET A 108 18.23 -9.48 20.75
N VAL A 109 17.35 -8.49 20.60
CA VAL A 109 17.60 -7.10 21.06
C VAL A 109 17.50 -6.97 22.57
N LYS A 110 16.79 -7.91 23.22
CA LYS A 110 16.37 -7.84 24.63
C LYS A 110 15.57 -6.57 24.92
N TYR A 111 14.49 -6.40 24.16
CA TYR A 111 13.46 -5.39 24.48
C TYR A 111 12.80 -5.67 25.83
N HIS A 112 11.97 -4.73 26.31
CA HIS A 112 11.34 -4.78 27.62
C HIS A 112 10.79 -6.18 27.97
N PRO A 113 11.21 -6.82 29.07
CA PRO A 113 10.73 -8.16 29.40
C PRO A 113 9.24 -8.14 29.72
N GLY A 114 8.51 -9.19 29.32
CA GLY A 114 7.09 -9.37 29.66
C GLY A 114 6.21 -9.73 28.48
N PHE A 115 5.27 -10.65 28.71
CA PHE A 115 4.38 -11.17 27.67
C PHE A 115 3.51 -10.08 27.02
N SER A 116 3.02 -9.12 27.81
CA SER A 116 2.22 -8.00 27.29
C SER A 116 3.01 -7.14 26.30
N HIS A 117 4.29 -6.88 26.58
CA HIS A 117 5.13 -6.05 25.72
C HIS A 117 5.54 -6.80 24.44
N PHE A 118 5.82 -8.10 24.54
CA PHE A 118 6.03 -8.96 23.39
C PHE A 118 4.79 -9.03 22.49
N MET A 119 3.62 -9.30 23.07
CA MET A 119 2.37 -9.38 22.31
C MET A 119 2.02 -8.05 21.65
N TYR A 120 2.28 -6.93 22.31
CA TYR A 120 2.14 -5.60 21.72
C TYR A 120 3.02 -5.45 20.47
N ALA A 121 4.30 -5.84 20.54
CA ALA A 121 5.21 -5.77 19.38
C ALA A 121 4.74 -6.64 18.21
N VAL A 122 4.22 -7.86 18.49
CA VAL A 122 3.63 -8.73 17.47
C VAL A 122 2.43 -8.07 16.80
N LEU A 123 1.53 -7.49 17.59
CA LEU A 123 0.31 -6.82 17.09
C LEU A 123 0.63 -5.55 16.31
N ASP A 124 1.57 -4.74 16.80
CA ASP A 124 2.01 -3.50 16.14
C ASP A 124 2.63 -3.80 14.77
N LEU A 125 3.51 -4.81 14.68
CA LEU A 125 4.10 -5.24 13.41
C LEU A 125 3.03 -5.84 12.47
N LEU A 126 2.11 -6.66 12.99
CA LEU A 126 1.01 -7.24 12.20
C LEU A 126 0.14 -6.16 11.57
N LEU A 127 -0.33 -5.20 12.38
CA LEU A 127 -1.18 -4.11 11.92
C LEU A 127 -0.43 -3.20 10.94
N SER A 128 0.83 -2.91 11.21
CA SER A 128 1.67 -2.11 10.31
C SER A 128 1.83 -2.76 8.93
N ILE A 129 2.11 -4.07 8.86
CA ILE A 129 2.18 -4.80 7.60
C ILE A 129 0.82 -4.78 6.89
N ALA A 130 -0.27 -5.02 7.61
CA ALA A 130 -1.62 -4.98 7.05
C ALA A 130 -2.01 -3.60 6.51
N VAL A 131 -1.58 -2.51 7.16
CA VAL A 131 -1.77 -1.14 6.68
C VAL A 131 -1.05 -0.94 5.35
N VAL A 132 0.22 -1.37 5.24
CA VAL A 132 0.98 -1.25 3.99
C VAL A 132 0.30 -2.02 2.87
N GLU A 133 -0.14 -3.25 3.11
CA GLU A 133 -0.88 -4.01 2.09
C GLU A 133 -2.13 -3.26 1.65
N SER A 134 -2.91 -2.74 2.59
CA SER A 134 -4.14 -2.00 2.29
C SER A 134 -3.87 -0.71 1.51
N CYS A 135 -2.80 0.00 1.85
CA CYS A 135 -2.34 1.16 1.09
C CYS A 135 -1.92 0.78 -0.33
N MET A 136 -1.16 -0.30 -0.50
CA MET A 136 -0.75 -0.78 -1.81
C MET A 136 -1.93 -1.27 -2.65
N MET A 137 -2.99 -1.79 -2.03
CA MET A 137 -4.24 -2.10 -2.72
C MET A 137 -4.92 -0.84 -3.26
N VAL A 138 -4.97 0.25 -2.48
CA VAL A 138 -5.46 1.56 -2.93
C VAL A 138 -4.68 2.04 -4.14
N VAL A 139 -3.34 1.98 -4.10
CA VAL A 139 -2.48 2.36 -5.23
C VAL A 139 -2.82 1.53 -6.46
N ALA A 140 -2.89 0.20 -6.33
CA ALA A 140 -3.23 -0.72 -7.42
C ALA A 140 -4.59 -0.46 -8.09
N ALA A 141 -5.59 0.02 -7.34
CA ALA A 141 -6.90 0.36 -7.92
C ALA A 141 -6.86 1.57 -8.86
N VAL A 142 -5.95 2.51 -8.58
CA VAL A 142 -5.84 3.81 -9.23
C VAL A 142 -4.85 3.77 -10.39
N VAL A 143 -3.74 3.05 -10.26
CA VAL A 143 -2.70 3.02 -11.28
C VAL A 143 -3.09 2.17 -12.51
N PRO A 144 -2.66 2.57 -13.73
CA PRO A 144 -3.00 1.86 -14.96
C PRO A 144 -2.10 0.65 -15.23
N ASN A 145 -0.89 0.62 -14.66
CA ASN A 145 0.08 -0.45 -14.86
C ASN A 145 0.92 -0.71 -13.61
N PHE A 146 1.56 -1.87 -13.59
CA PHE A 146 2.37 -2.37 -12.48
C PHE A 146 3.54 -1.44 -12.11
N LEU A 147 4.34 -1.03 -13.10
CA LEU A 147 5.55 -0.23 -12.85
C LEU A 147 5.21 1.10 -12.17
N MET A 148 4.19 1.79 -12.67
CA MET A 148 3.71 3.04 -12.08
C MET A 148 3.21 2.84 -10.64
N GLY A 149 2.55 1.71 -10.37
CA GLY A 149 2.12 1.34 -9.03
C GLY A 149 3.27 1.14 -8.04
N VAL A 150 4.33 0.46 -8.45
CA VAL A 150 5.53 0.27 -7.62
C VAL A 150 6.21 1.60 -7.33
N ILE A 151 6.41 2.45 -8.35
CA ILE A 151 7.06 3.76 -8.19
C ILE A 151 6.26 4.66 -7.25
N ILE A 152 4.95 4.77 -7.46
CA ILE A 152 4.08 5.62 -6.63
C ILE A 152 3.98 5.08 -5.21
N GLY A 153 3.77 3.76 -5.06
CA GLY A 153 3.66 3.12 -3.74
C GLY A 153 4.94 3.24 -2.93
N ALA A 154 6.10 2.96 -3.53
CA ALA A 154 7.40 3.11 -2.88
C ALA A 154 7.72 4.58 -2.55
N GLY A 155 7.42 5.50 -3.45
CA GLY A 155 7.59 6.94 -3.18
C GLY A 155 6.71 7.41 -2.02
N PHE A 156 5.43 7.02 -2.00
CA PHE A 156 4.49 7.36 -0.95
C PHE A 156 4.92 6.81 0.41
N ILE A 157 5.23 5.52 0.49
CA ILE A 157 5.65 4.88 1.75
C ILE A 157 7.03 5.42 2.19
N GLY A 158 7.94 5.73 1.27
CA GLY A 158 9.21 6.38 1.57
C GLY A 158 9.04 7.76 2.22
N ILE A 159 8.09 8.57 1.73
CA ILE A 159 7.75 9.86 2.35
C ILE A 159 7.15 9.65 3.76
N MET A 160 6.28 8.65 3.93
CA MET A 160 5.75 8.29 5.25
C MET A 160 6.88 7.86 6.20
N MET A 161 7.85 7.09 5.72
CA MET A 161 9.01 6.69 6.52
C MET A 161 9.86 7.90 6.95
N ALA A 162 10.11 8.84 6.04
CA ALA A 162 10.85 10.07 6.33
C ALA A 162 10.18 10.94 7.41
N THR A 163 8.86 10.87 7.53
CA THR A 163 8.04 11.69 8.45
C THR A 163 7.55 10.91 9.66
N ALA A 164 8.01 9.66 9.86
CA ALA A 164 7.56 8.78 10.93
C ALA A 164 8.05 9.16 12.34
N GLY A 165 8.92 10.16 12.47
CA GLY A 165 9.49 10.54 13.77
C GLY A 165 10.88 10.00 14.06
N PHE A 166 11.36 9.06 13.24
CA PHE A 166 12.69 8.47 13.41
C PHE A 166 13.82 9.38 12.90
N PHE A 167 13.72 9.84 11.65
CA PHE A 167 14.76 10.70 11.04
C PHE A 167 14.75 12.12 11.60
N ARG A 168 13.57 12.59 12.00
CA ARG A 168 13.36 13.87 12.65
C ARG A 168 12.18 13.74 13.60
N LEU A 169 12.33 14.30 14.79
CA LEU A 169 11.34 14.30 15.86
C LEU A 169 10.03 14.93 15.37
N LEU A 170 8.88 14.32 15.72
CA LEU A 170 7.56 14.82 15.31
C LEU A 170 7.32 16.30 15.65
N PRO A 171 7.66 16.79 16.86
CA PRO A 171 7.42 18.18 17.24
C PRO A 171 8.16 19.19 16.36
N GLU A 172 9.31 18.80 15.80
CA GLU A 172 10.23 19.63 15.02
C GLU A 172 9.96 19.61 13.51
N LEU A 173 9.01 18.79 13.04
CA LEU A 173 8.63 18.77 11.64
C LEU A 173 8.06 20.15 11.20
N PRO A 174 8.36 20.61 9.98
CA PRO A 174 7.80 21.87 9.49
C PRO A 174 6.27 21.84 9.48
N LYS A 175 5.66 22.90 10.02
CA LYS A 175 4.26 22.88 10.48
C LYS A 175 3.22 22.65 9.37
N ILE A 176 3.44 23.18 8.17
CA ILE A 176 2.37 23.38 7.17
C ILE A 176 1.93 22.09 6.47
N ILE A 177 2.87 21.16 6.21
CA ILE A 177 2.59 19.92 5.47
C ILE A 177 3.01 18.70 6.27
N TRP A 178 4.20 18.75 6.87
CA TRP A 178 4.84 17.57 7.45
C TRP A 178 4.32 17.25 8.86
N LYS A 179 4.14 18.28 9.69
CA LYS A 179 3.52 18.12 11.02
C LYS A 179 2.00 18.02 10.95
N TYR A 180 1.38 18.79 10.07
CA TYR A 180 -0.05 18.72 9.80
C TYR A 180 -0.24 18.72 8.28
N PRO A 181 -0.91 17.73 7.65
CA PRO A 181 -1.56 16.56 8.23
C PRO A 181 -0.70 15.28 8.23
N VAL A 182 0.47 15.28 7.58
CA VAL A 182 1.19 14.04 7.20
C VAL A 182 1.52 13.17 8.41
N SER A 183 2.10 13.70 9.49
CA SER A 183 2.43 12.89 10.66
C SER A 183 1.22 12.28 11.37
N TYR A 184 0.02 12.89 11.27
CA TYR A 184 -1.19 12.38 11.91
C TYR A 184 -1.87 11.26 11.13
N ILE A 185 -1.76 11.27 9.80
CA ILE A 185 -2.28 10.19 8.93
C ILE A 185 -1.26 9.05 8.74
N ASN A 186 -0.02 9.25 9.19
CA ASN A 186 1.08 8.33 8.99
C ASN A 186 1.06 7.20 10.03
N TYR A 187 0.73 5.99 9.58
CA TYR A 187 0.71 4.82 10.46
C TYR A 187 2.08 4.52 11.07
N MET A 188 3.19 4.78 10.37
CA MET A 188 4.54 4.51 10.88
C MET A 188 4.84 5.41 12.08
N ALA A 189 4.33 6.65 12.08
CA ALA A 189 4.51 7.58 13.18
C ALA A 189 3.80 7.10 14.45
N TRP A 190 2.58 6.56 14.31
CA TRP A 190 1.83 5.99 15.42
C TRP A 190 2.42 4.66 15.90
N ALA A 191 2.76 3.77 14.97
CA ALA A 191 3.40 2.49 15.29
C ALA A 191 4.72 2.70 16.05
N LEU A 192 5.58 3.61 15.56
CA LEU A 192 6.86 3.91 16.19
C LEU A 192 6.70 4.53 17.59
N GLN A 193 5.76 5.46 17.76
CA GLN A 193 5.46 6.02 19.09
C GLN A 193 5.00 4.93 20.06
N GLY A 194 4.10 4.06 19.61
CA GLY A 194 3.63 2.92 20.37
C GLY A 194 4.75 1.94 20.73
N ALA A 195 5.64 1.64 19.79
CA ALA A 195 6.81 0.78 19.98
C ALA A 195 7.79 1.38 21.02
N TYR A 196 8.07 2.67 20.94
CA TYR A 196 8.94 3.35 21.91
C TYR A 196 8.33 3.37 23.32
N LYS A 197 7.03 3.67 23.43
CA LYS A 197 6.31 3.56 24.72
C LYS A 197 6.32 2.12 25.25
N ASN A 198 6.17 1.14 24.36
CA ASN A 198 6.17 -0.26 24.74
C ASN A 198 7.53 -0.73 25.27
N ASP A 199 8.63 -0.24 24.71
CA ASP A 199 9.97 -0.63 25.14
C ASP A 199 10.49 0.18 26.34
N MET A 200 10.27 1.50 26.37
CA MET A 200 11.00 2.36 27.30
C MET A 200 10.25 2.67 28.60
N ILE A 201 8.91 2.63 28.62
CA ILE A 201 8.14 2.88 29.86
C ILE A 201 8.45 1.78 30.87
N GLY A 202 8.83 2.16 32.09
CA GLY A 202 9.21 1.22 33.16
C GLY A 202 10.66 0.73 33.13
N ILE A 203 11.49 1.15 32.16
CA ILE A 203 12.93 0.87 32.15
C ILE A 203 13.73 2.08 32.63
N GLU A 204 14.81 1.82 33.34
CA GLU A 204 15.81 2.83 33.71
C GLU A 204 17.10 2.65 32.88
N PHE A 205 17.60 3.76 32.35
CA PHE A 205 18.80 3.82 31.54
C PHE A 205 19.94 4.49 32.30
N GLU A 206 21.17 4.08 32.01
CA GLU A 206 22.35 4.77 32.54
C GLU A 206 22.52 6.14 31.87
N THR A 207 23.04 7.09 32.63
CA THR A 207 23.37 8.44 32.16
C THR A 207 24.74 8.45 31.49
N SER A 208 25.01 9.47 30.67
CA SER A 208 26.31 9.62 30.00
C SER A 208 27.47 9.88 30.97
N GLN A 209 27.20 10.28 32.21
CA GLN A 209 28.20 10.58 33.23
C GLN A 209 28.14 9.55 34.37
N PRO A 210 29.27 8.92 34.74
CA PRO A 210 29.31 7.99 35.87
C PRO A 210 28.87 8.67 37.17
N GLY A 211 27.95 8.05 37.91
CA GLY A 211 27.50 8.51 39.24
C GLY A 211 26.27 9.40 39.27
N GLN A 212 25.70 9.77 38.11
CA GLN A 212 24.39 10.42 38.06
C GLN A 212 23.24 9.40 38.23
N PRO A 213 22.06 9.83 38.74
CA PRO A 213 20.90 8.93 38.87
C PRO A 213 20.49 8.39 37.49
N LYS A 214 19.99 7.15 37.47
CA LYS A 214 19.50 6.54 36.24
C LYS A 214 18.35 7.35 35.64
N LEU A 215 18.35 7.47 34.32
CA LEU A 215 17.31 8.13 33.54
C LEU A 215 16.12 7.19 33.38
N LYS A 216 14.97 7.61 33.90
CA LYS A 216 13.71 6.90 33.63
C LYS A 216 13.35 6.99 32.15
N GLY A 217 12.87 5.91 31.56
CA GLY A 217 12.50 5.85 30.15
C GLY A 217 11.39 6.84 29.77
N GLU A 218 10.52 7.23 30.71
CA GLU A 218 9.53 8.28 30.51
C GLU A 218 10.17 9.65 30.23
N VAL A 219 11.28 9.95 30.92
CA VAL A 219 12.05 11.19 30.70
C VAL A 219 12.76 11.13 29.35
N VAL A 220 13.28 9.96 28.98
CA VAL A 220 13.88 9.72 27.65
C VAL A 220 12.86 9.94 26.54
N LEU A 221 11.66 9.36 26.66
CA LEU A 221 10.59 9.48 25.66
C LEU A 221 10.17 10.94 25.45
N THR A 222 9.99 11.68 26.53
CA THR A 222 9.52 13.08 26.48
C THR A 222 10.61 14.05 26.06
N SER A 223 11.80 13.93 26.64
CA SER A 223 12.87 14.92 26.50
C SER A 223 13.75 14.65 25.27
N LEU A 224 14.06 13.39 24.97
CA LEU A 224 14.94 13.03 23.85
C LEU A 224 14.17 12.66 22.59
N LEU A 225 13.03 11.96 22.71
CA LEU A 225 12.25 11.48 21.57
C LEU A 225 11.02 12.35 21.25
N GLY A 226 10.72 13.35 22.10
CA GLY A 226 9.62 14.29 21.87
C GLY A 226 8.23 13.62 21.83
N ILE A 227 8.06 12.49 22.49
CA ILE A 227 6.82 11.71 22.53
C ILE A 227 6.01 12.08 23.77
N SER A 228 4.75 12.44 23.56
CA SER A 228 3.81 12.71 24.65
C SER A 228 3.36 11.42 25.34
N LEU A 229 3.32 11.46 26.67
CA LEU A 229 2.85 10.35 27.53
C LEU A 229 1.38 10.50 27.94
N ASP A 230 0.68 11.49 27.40
CA ASP A 230 -0.72 11.81 27.74
C ASP A 230 -1.68 10.66 27.42
N HIS A 231 -1.30 9.77 26.49
CA HIS A 231 -2.07 8.60 26.09
C HIS A 231 -1.23 7.32 26.13
N SER A 232 -1.92 6.21 26.38
CA SER A 232 -1.33 4.87 26.44
C SER A 232 -0.88 4.35 25.08
N LYS A 233 0.11 3.46 25.06
CA LYS A 233 0.54 2.72 23.86
C LYS A 233 -0.61 2.03 23.12
N TRP A 234 -1.64 1.57 23.83
CA TRP A 234 -2.82 0.94 23.22
C TRP A 234 -3.64 1.91 22.36
N TRP A 235 -3.60 3.21 22.68
CA TRP A 235 -4.23 4.23 21.84
C TRP A 235 -3.46 4.40 20.53
N ASP A 236 -2.13 4.40 20.57
CA ASP A 236 -1.30 4.42 19.36
C ASP A 236 -1.64 3.23 18.45
N LEU A 237 -1.73 2.03 19.01
CA LEU A 237 -2.12 0.82 18.29
C LEU A 237 -3.55 0.91 17.71
N ALA A 238 -4.49 1.48 18.47
CA ALA A 238 -5.86 1.69 18.01
C ALA A 238 -5.94 2.66 16.83
N VAL A 239 -5.09 3.70 16.80
CA VAL A 239 -5.00 4.62 15.65
C VAL A 239 -4.43 3.89 14.42
N VAL A 240 -3.42 3.03 14.57
CA VAL A 240 -2.92 2.19 13.46
C VAL A 240 -4.03 1.28 12.92
N ALA A 241 -4.82 0.65 13.79
CA ALA A 241 -5.98 -0.15 13.39
C ALA A 241 -7.07 0.70 12.68
N ALA A 242 -7.31 1.93 13.14
CA ALA A 242 -8.25 2.84 12.49
C ALA A 242 -7.77 3.23 11.08
N ILE A 243 -6.48 3.49 10.90
CA ILE A 243 -5.86 3.77 9.60
C ILE A 243 -5.99 2.57 8.65
N LEU A 244 -5.80 1.34 9.16
CA LEU A 244 -6.03 0.11 8.40
C LEU A 244 -7.47 0.05 7.85
N ILE A 245 -8.46 0.27 8.72
CA ILE A 245 -9.88 0.26 8.34
C ILE A 245 -10.17 1.38 7.33
N ALA A 246 -9.60 2.58 7.53
CA ALA A 246 -9.75 3.71 6.63
C ALA A 246 -9.21 3.40 5.22
N TYR A 247 -8.03 2.77 5.09
CA TYR A 247 -7.51 2.34 3.78
C TYR A 247 -8.39 1.29 3.12
N ARG A 248 -8.93 0.33 3.87
CA ARG A 248 -9.85 -0.69 3.34
C ARG A 248 -11.15 -0.06 2.84
N PHE A 249 -11.68 0.91 3.57
CA PHE A 249 -12.87 1.67 3.16
C PHE A 249 -12.60 2.57 1.94
N LEU A 250 -11.42 3.19 1.89
CA LEU A 250 -10.98 3.99 0.74
C LEU A 250 -10.87 3.11 -0.51
N PHE A 251 -10.25 1.94 -0.39
CA PHE A 251 -10.15 0.96 -1.48
C PHE A 251 -11.54 0.52 -1.98
N PHE A 252 -12.44 0.18 -1.06
CA PHE A 252 -13.84 -0.14 -1.39
C PHE A 252 -14.52 1.00 -2.16
N SER A 253 -14.37 2.23 -1.68
CA SER A 253 -14.95 3.42 -2.27
C SER A 253 -14.43 3.63 -3.69
N ILE A 254 -13.11 3.54 -3.91
CA ILE A 254 -12.48 3.68 -5.23
C ILE A 254 -13.03 2.65 -6.21
N LEU A 255 -13.10 1.37 -5.81
CA LEU A 255 -13.65 0.33 -6.67
C LEU A 255 -15.13 0.59 -7.02
N LYS A 256 -15.92 1.06 -6.04
CA LYS A 256 -17.33 1.41 -6.28
C LYS A 256 -17.51 2.63 -7.17
N PHE A 257 -16.68 3.65 -7.02
CA PHE A 257 -16.70 4.81 -7.92
C PHE A 257 -16.30 4.42 -9.35
N LYS A 258 -15.26 3.59 -9.51
CA LYS A 258 -14.82 3.10 -10.81
C LYS A 258 -15.92 2.28 -11.50
N GLU A 259 -16.63 1.43 -10.76
CA GLU A 259 -17.78 0.67 -11.24
C GLU A 259 -18.92 1.56 -11.75
N ARG A 260 -19.25 2.66 -11.04
CA ARG A 260 -20.31 3.60 -11.44
C ARG A 260 -19.87 4.52 -12.58
N ALA A 261 -18.61 4.95 -12.59
CA ALA A 261 -18.09 5.89 -13.58
C ALA A 261 -17.87 5.24 -14.95
N LEU A 262 -17.42 3.99 -14.99
CA LEU A 262 -17.11 3.27 -16.25
C LEU A 262 -18.27 3.27 -17.27
N PRO A 263 -19.52 2.89 -16.93
CA PRO A 263 -20.63 2.91 -17.89
C PRO A 263 -21.04 4.32 -18.30
N ILE A 264 -20.92 5.32 -17.41
CA ILE A 264 -21.24 6.72 -17.72
C ILE A 264 -20.22 7.29 -18.70
N PHE A 265 -18.94 7.02 -18.45
CA PHE A 265 -17.83 7.43 -19.31
C PHE A 265 -17.95 6.76 -20.68
N HIS A 266 -18.21 5.45 -20.72
CA HIS A 266 -18.43 4.72 -21.97
C HIS A 266 -19.64 5.27 -22.74
N LYS A 267 -20.77 5.54 -22.06
CA LYS A 267 -21.96 6.16 -22.67
C LYS A 267 -21.65 7.55 -23.25
N TYR A 268 -20.85 8.36 -22.56
CA TYR A 268 -20.43 9.67 -23.03
C TYR A 268 -19.50 9.58 -24.25
N TYR A 269 -18.48 8.74 -24.19
CA TYR A 269 -17.55 8.50 -25.30
C TYR A 269 -18.27 7.95 -26.53
N THR A 270 -19.12 6.93 -26.37
CA THR A 270 -19.90 6.34 -27.47
C THR A 270 -20.84 7.38 -28.09
N LYS A 271 -21.49 8.23 -27.28
CA LYS A 271 -22.30 9.35 -27.80
C LYS A 271 -21.48 10.34 -28.61
N ARG A 272 -20.29 10.73 -28.13
CA ARG A 272 -19.41 11.66 -28.82
C ARG A 272 -18.88 11.06 -30.13
N THR A 273 -18.43 9.81 -30.11
CA THR A 273 -17.99 9.07 -31.30
C THR A 273 -19.13 8.90 -32.31
N LEU A 274 -20.34 8.54 -31.87
CA LEU A 274 -21.53 8.46 -32.74
C LEU A 274 -21.88 9.82 -33.35
N HIS A 275 -21.74 10.91 -32.60
CA HIS A 275 -21.96 12.27 -33.10
C HIS A 275 -20.96 12.62 -34.21
N HIS A 276 -19.67 12.33 -34.01
CA HIS A 276 -18.64 12.51 -35.04
C HIS A 276 -18.85 11.60 -36.26
N LEU A 277 -19.32 10.37 -36.08
CA LEU A 277 -19.65 9.45 -37.19
C LEU A 277 -20.87 9.95 -38.00
N LYS A 278 -21.91 10.47 -37.35
CA LYS A 278 -23.10 11.04 -38.02
C LYS A 278 -22.80 12.29 -38.84
N GLN A 279 -21.77 13.04 -38.49
CA GLN A 279 -21.31 14.21 -39.26
C GLN A 279 -20.47 13.83 -40.48
N ARG A 280 -20.09 12.55 -40.65
CA ARG A 280 -19.41 12.11 -41.87
C ARG A 280 -20.38 12.10 -43.06
N PRO A 281 -19.96 12.61 -44.24
CA PRO A 281 -20.82 12.69 -45.43
C PRO A 281 -21.44 11.35 -45.86
N SER A 282 -20.75 10.24 -45.58
CA SER A 282 -21.16 8.88 -45.94
C SER A 282 -22.36 8.33 -45.15
N PHE A 283 -22.74 8.95 -44.03
CA PHE A 283 -23.86 8.50 -43.18
C PHE A 283 -25.09 9.43 -43.22
N ARG A 284 -25.07 10.49 -44.04
CA ARG A 284 -26.27 11.29 -44.31
C ARG A 284 -27.24 10.44 -45.12
N LYS A 285 -28.34 9.98 -44.50
CA LYS A 285 -29.47 9.40 -45.23
C LYS A 285 -30.00 10.44 -46.20
N THR A 286 -29.74 10.27 -47.49
CA THR A 286 -30.43 10.99 -48.56
C THR A 286 -31.92 10.63 -48.47
N PRO A 287 -32.84 11.62 -48.43
CA PRO A 287 -34.27 11.31 -48.52
C PRO A 287 -34.56 10.67 -49.88
N PRO A 288 -35.53 9.74 -49.97
CA PRO A 288 -35.89 9.14 -51.25
C PRO A 288 -36.47 10.24 -52.16
N LEU A 289 -35.79 10.53 -53.28
CA LEU A 289 -36.34 11.41 -54.31
C LEU A 289 -37.55 10.75 -54.98
N PRO A 290 -38.60 11.52 -55.32
CA PRO A 290 -39.73 11.01 -56.08
C PRO A 290 -39.27 10.59 -57.49
N SER A 291 -39.67 9.40 -57.90
CA SER A 291 -39.31 8.78 -59.17
C SER A 291 -39.85 9.59 -60.36
N PHE A 292 -38.97 10.29 -61.07
CA PHE A 292 -39.22 10.68 -62.45
C PHE A 292 -38.37 9.84 -63.39
N ARG A 293 -39.08 8.96 -64.10
CA ARG A 293 -38.61 8.02 -65.12
C ARG A 293 -38.14 8.80 -66.35
N LYS A 294 -36.85 8.75 -66.67
CA LYS A 294 -36.34 8.88 -68.05
C LYS A 294 -35.13 7.97 -68.25
N THR A 295 -35.32 7.05 -69.18
CA THR A 295 -34.41 6.00 -69.63
C THR A 295 -33.30 6.57 -70.51
N THR A 296 -32.04 6.26 -70.20
CA THR A 296 -30.93 6.19 -71.17
C THR A 296 -29.91 5.12 -70.72
N PRO A 297 -29.24 4.39 -71.63
CA PRO A 297 -28.51 3.17 -71.31
C PRO A 297 -27.08 3.44 -70.81
N PHE A 298 -26.57 2.48 -70.01
CA PHE A 298 -25.28 2.38 -69.32
C PHE A 298 -24.02 2.76 -70.13
N PRO A 299 -22.89 3.04 -69.44
CA PRO A 299 -21.93 1.94 -69.25
C PRO A 299 -21.53 1.72 -67.78
N SER A 300 -21.51 0.44 -67.41
CA SER A 300 -21.11 -0.10 -66.11
C SER A 300 -19.66 0.27 -65.77
N LYS A 301 -19.45 1.10 -64.74
CA LYS A 301 -18.23 1.05 -63.93
C LYS A 301 -18.49 0.16 -62.71
N ARG A 302 -18.08 -1.12 -62.82
CA ARG A 302 -17.95 -2.00 -61.65
C ARG A 302 -17.00 -1.35 -60.66
N HIS A 303 -17.51 -0.90 -59.53
CA HIS A 303 -16.67 -0.72 -58.35
C HIS A 303 -16.22 -2.10 -57.89
N VAL A 304 -14.93 -2.38 -58.00
CA VAL A 304 -14.29 -3.56 -57.41
C VAL A 304 -14.41 -3.43 -55.89
N ILE A 305 -15.18 -4.32 -55.27
CA ILE A 305 -15.22 -4.45 -53.81
C ILE A 305 -13.94 -5.19 -53.43
N HIS A 306 -12.96 -4.47 -52.86
CA HIS A 306 -11.82 -5.12 -52.25
C HIS A 306 -12.27 -5.89 -51.00
N SER A 307 -11.89 -7.16 -50.90
CA SER A 307 -12.09 -7.98 -49.71
C SER A 307 -11.28 -7.41 -48.54
N LEU A 308 -11.87 -7.41 -47.33
CA LEU A 308 -11.26 -6.92 -46.09
C LEU A 308 -9.98 -7.70 -45.66
N SER A 309 -9.54 -8.68 -46.45
CA SER A 309 -8.31 -9.46 -46.22
C SER A 309 -7.04 -8.82 -46.78
N SER A 310 -7.10 -7.68 -47.49
CA SER A 310 -5.92 -7.08 -48.14
C SER A 310 -5.22 -5.98 -47.33
N GLN A 311 -5.45 -5.90 -46.01
CA GLN A 311 -4.74 -4.95 -45.13
C GLN A 311 -3.72 -5.61 -44.18
N GLU A 312 -3.40 -6.89 -44.40
CA GLU A 312 -2.23 -7.51 -43.76
C GLU A 312 -0.99 -7.26 -44.60
N GLY A 313 -0.23 -6.24 -44.22
CA GLY A 313 1.07 -5.97 -44.81
C GLY A 313 1.30 -4.49 -44.88
N LEU A 314 1.76 -3.90 -43.77
CA LEU A 314 2.72 -2.81 -43.78
C LEU A 314 3.26 -2.63 -42.34
N ASN A 315 4.57 -2.85 -42.24
CA ASN A 315 5.53 -2.30 -41.27
C ASN A 315 5.87 -3.15 -40.03
N SER A 316 6.77 -4.12 -40.24
CA SER A 316 8.01 -4.13 -39.46
C SER A 316 9.06 -3.37 -40.27
N PRO A 317 9.82 -2.43 -39.66
CA PRO A 317 11.26 -2.70 -39.61
C PRO A 317 11.97 -2.16 -38.36
N LEU A 318 12.94 -2.95 -37.87
CA LEU A 318 14.19 -2.58 -37.17
C LEU A 318 14.00 -1.85 -35.82
N GLN A 319 14.46 -2.34 -34.67
CA GLN A 319 15.82 -2.75 -34.29
C GLN A 319 15.78 -3.41 -32.90
#